data_AF-A0A941F0G4-F1
#
_entry.id   AF-A0A941F0G4-F1
#
_cell.length_a   1.000
_cell.length_b   1.000
_cell.length_c   1.000
_cell.angle_alpha   90.00
_cell.angle_beta   90.00
_cell.angle_gamma   90.00
#
_symmetry.space_group_name_H-M   'P 1'
#
loop_
_entity.id
_entity.type
_entity.pdbx_description
1 polymer ?
#
loop_
_entity_poly.entity_id
_entity_poly.type
_entity_poly.pdbx_seq_one_letter_code
_entity_poly.pdbx_strand_id
1 'polypeptide(L)'
;MNEIDNMSVKWWAAGKLLAYSKQDEPFIHLDGDVFLWDYLPDRIMSSPVLAQSPEFFNKYDTSSYYRLLELEELIKFGNGWLPNYWNSYTSNIEVFEAACCGIFGGNDINSINNYSTTAIKIITENKNIWDNWNGNACGNVLVEQFFLILFLNVQGNKNIEYLFDKTKNPFSPNSSNTTYTHLIANSKNNIQVQRLVEKFILNHCIEFIPRTRKAIEAINKEKCYQE
;
A
#
# COMPACT_ATOMS: atom_id res chain seq x y z
N MET A 1 17.43 4.24 -10.57
CA MET A 1 16.50 5.13 -9.85
C MET A 1 15.94 6.26 -10.70
N ASN A 2 16.46 6.52 -11.91
CA ASN A 2 16.05 7.65 -12.77
C ASN A 2 14.60 7.59 -13.32
N GLU A 3 13.91 6.45 -13.24
CA GLU A 3 12.55 6.28 -13.82
C GLU A 3 11.46 7.01 -13.02
N ILE A 4 11.68 7.31 -11.74
CA ILE A 4 10.72 8.00 -10.85
C ILE A 4 11.14 9.42 -10.48
N ASP A 5 12.33 9.90 -10.91
CA ASP A 5 12.86 11.22 -10.54
C ASP A 5 11.95 12.38 -11.02
N ASN A 6 11.12 12.13 -12.03
CA ASN A 6 10.14 13.08 -12.56
C ASN A 6 8.70 12.79 -12.12
N MET A 7 8.48 11.82 -11.23
CA MET A 7 7.16 11.53 -10.66
C MET A 7 6.91 12.40 -9.44
N SER A 8 5.68 12.88 -9.32
CA SER A 8 5.27 13.71 -8.19
C SER A 8 5.45 12.95 -6.88
N VAL A 9 6.07 13.59 -5.88
CA VAL A 9 6.25 13.06 -4.51
C VAL A 9 4.93 12.69 -3.82
N LYS A 10 3.80 13.14 -4.39
CA LYS A 10 2.44 12.78 -3.97
C LYS A 10 2.11 11.30 -4.24
N TRP A 11 2.83 10.63 -5.13
CA TRP A 11 2.69 9.20 -5.43
C TRP A 11 3.63 8.35 -4.57
N TRP A 12 3.37 8.25 -3.28
CA TRP A 12 4.15 7.42 -2.36
C TRP A 12 4.15 5.93 -2.74
N ALA A 13 3.11 5.44 -3.42
CA ALA A 13 3.06 4.07 -3.92
C ALA A 13 3.99 3.82 -5.13
N ALA A 14 4.36 4.87 -5.89
CA ALA A 14 5.14 4.70 -7.12
C ALA A 14 6.53 4.09 -6.86
N GLY A 15 7.19 4.47 -5.76
CA GLY A 15 8.47 3.88 -5.37
C GLY A 15 8.36 2.39 -5.07
N LYS A 16 7.27 1.98 -4.41
CA LYS A 16 6.96 0.58 -4.11
C LYS A 16 6.68 -0.22 -5.38
N LEU A 17 5.79 0.29 -6.24
CA LEU A 17 5.48 -0.32 -7.53
C LEU A 17 6.72 -0.47 -8.41
N LEU A 18 7.58 0.56 -8.45
CA LEU A 18 8.85 0.47 -9.17
C LEU A 18 9.74 -0.64 -8.58
N ALA A 19 9.89 -0.69 -7.26
CA ALA A 19 10.65 -1.76 -6.61
C ALA A 19 10.11 -3.15 -6.98
N TYR A 20 8.78 -3.34 -6.93
CA TYR A 20 8.13 -4.59 -7.31
C TYR A 20 8.46 -4.98 -8.76
N SER A 21 8.34 -4.04 -9.69
CA SER A 21 8.56 -4.27 -11.13
C SER A 21 10.00 -4.67 -11.51
N LYS A 22 10.94 -4.48 -10.59
CA LYS A 22 12.37 -4.77 -10.81
C LYS A 22 12.82 -6.04 -10.09
N GLN A 23 11.94 -6.73 -9.36
CA GLN A 23 12.30 -7.99 -8.70
C GLN A 23 12.42 -9.10 -9.75
N ASP A 24 13.46 -9.92 -9.59
CA ASP A 24 13.76 -11.10 -10.40
C ASP A 24 13.65 -12.41 -9.59
N GLU A 25 13.54 -12.32 -8.27
CA GLU A 25 13.40 -13.45 -7.34
C GLU A 25 12.20 -13.25 -6.39
N PRO A 26 11.63 -14.34 -5.82
CA PRO A 26 10.59 -14.27 -4.79
C PRO A 26 10.96 -13.30 -3.66
N PHE A 27 10.03 -12.42 -3.30
CA PHE A 27 10.29 -11.38 -2.33
C PHE A 27 9.09 -11.12 -1.42
N ILE A 28 9.37 -10.46 -0.31
CA ILE A 28 8.37 -9.87 0.58
C ILE A 28 8.80 -8.44 0.86
N HIS A 29 7.92 -7.51 0.52
CA HIS A 29 8.00 -6.11 0.87
C HIS A 29 7.17 -5.83 2.12
N LEU A 30 7.70 -5.00 3.01
CA LEU A 30 7.00 -4.43 4.15
C LEU A 30 6.98 -2.91 4.00
N ASP A 31 5.82 -2.30 4.25
CA ASP A 31 5.71 -0.85 4.33
C ASP A 31 6.62 -0.31 5.45
N GLY A 32 7.14 0.91 5.27
CA GLY A 32 8.10 1.50 6.21
C GLY A 32 7.54 1.76 7.62
N ASP A 33 6.22 1.64 7.80
CA ASP A 33 5.51 1.75 9.06
C ASP A 33 4.89 0.42 9.52
N VAL A 34 5.44 -0.70 9.03
CA VAL A 34 5.14 -2.07 9.46
C VAL A 34 6.28 -2.64 10.30
N PHE A 35 5.90 -3.30 11.39
CA PHE A 35 6.78 -4.04 12.29
C PHE A 35 6.38 -5.51 12.30
N LEU A 36 7.34 -6.37 12.02
CA LEU A 36 7.18 -7.82 12.12
C LEU A 36 7.89 -8.31 13.39
N TRP A 37 7.14 -8.94 14.29
CA TRP A 37 7.62 -9.39 15.60
C TRP A 37 7.95 -10.89 15.63
N ASP A 38 7.47 -11.66 14.65
CA ASP A 38 7.71 -13.10 14.53
C ASP A 38 7.74 -13.52 13.05
N TYR A 39 8.19 -14.73 12.76
CA TYR A 39 8.24 -15.26 11.40
C TYR A 39 6.84 -15.34 10.77
N LEU A 40 6.79 -15.09 9.46
CA LEU A 40 5.57 -15.26 8.69
C LEU A 40 5.24 -16.75 8.54
N PRO A 41 3.95 -17.14 8.60
CA PRO A 41 3.56 -18.54 8.41
C PRO A 41 3.97 -19.08 7.03
N ASP A 42 4.29 -20.37 6.94
CA ASP A 42 4.69 -21.03 5.67
C ASP A 42 3.67 -20.84 4.53
N ARG A 43 2.36 -20.80 4.85
CA ARG A 43 1.30 -20.52 3.87
C ARG A 43 1.47 -19.16 3.18
N ILE A 44 2.00 -18.17 3.90
CA ILE A 44 2.27 -16.82 3.38
C ILE A 44 3.55 -16.86 2.56
N MET A 45 4.62 -17.45 3.10
CA MET A 45 5.93 -17.53 2.45
C MET A 45 5.90 -18.29 1.12
N SER A 46 5.03 -19.28 0.97
CA SER A 46 4.89 -20.12 -0.23
C SER A 46 3.84 -19.63 -1.23
N SER A 47 3.14 -18.52 -0.93
CA SER A 47 2.03 -18.06 -1.78
C SER A 47 2.51 -17.45 -3.12
N PRO A 48 1.77 -17.61 -4.22
CA PRO A 48 2.08 -16.95 -5.49
C PRO A 48 2.09 -15.43 -5.36
N VAL A 49 1.07 -14.88 -4.69
CA VAL A 49 0.98 -13.47 -4.32
C VAL A 49 0.45 -13.41 -2.89
N LEU A 50 1.00 -12.53 -2.07
CA LEU A 50 0.50 -12.24 -0.73
C LEU A 50 0.18 -10.75 -0.54
N ALA A 51 -0.75 -10.50 0.38
CA ALA A 51 -1.01 -9.17 0.91
C ALA A 51 -1.37 -9.21 2.40
N GLN A 52 -1.50 -8.05 3.04
CA GLN A 52 -1.81 -7.96 4.46
C GLN A 52 -3.20 -8.52 4.78
N SER A 53 -4.22 -7.93 4.17
CA SER A 53 -5.62 -8.21 4.49
C SER A 53 -6.53 -7.74 3.35
N PRO A 54 -7.69 -8.39 3.14
CA PRO A 54 -8.67 -7.89 2.20
C PRO A 54 -9.37 -6.64 2.75
N GLU A 55 -9.66 -5.71 1.87
CA GLU A 55 -10.45 -4.51 2.13
C GLU A 55 -11.64 -4.49 1.17
N PHE A 56 -12.78 -3.97 1.62
CA PHE A 56 -14.00 -3.90 0.81
C PHE A 56 -14.51 -2.48 0.76
N PHE A 57 -14.89 -2.03 -0.43
CA PHE A 57 -15.48 -0.72 -0.61
C PHE A 57 -16.63 -0.77 -1.61
N ASN A 58 -17.60 0.11 -1.42
CA ASN A 58 -18.66 0.34 -2.39
C ASN A 58 -18.21 1.42 -3.39
N LYS A 59 -18.41 1.21 -4.69
CA LYS A 59 -18.00 2.17 -5.72
C LYS A 59 -18.63 3.55 -5.59
N TYR A 60 -19.81 3.62 -4.98
CA TYR A 60 -20.56 4.86 -4.75
C TYR A 60 -20.16 5.56 -3.44
N ASP A 61 -19.27 4.96 -2.63
CA ASP A 61 -18.81 5.56 -1.39
C ASP A 61 -17.69 6.58 -1.65
N THR A 62 -18.10 7.85 -1.66
CA THR A 62 -17.21 9.01 -1.82
C THR A 62 -16.41 9.37 -0.57
N SER A 63 -16.70 8.74 0.57
CA SER A 63 -15.96 8.91 1.82
C SER A 63 -14.82 7.91 1.99
N SER A 64 -14.81 6.83 1.20
CA SER A 64 -13.74 5.84 1.19
C SER A 64 -12.42 6.41 0.65
N TYR A 65 -11.29 5.75 0.95
CA TYR A 65 -10.01 6.07 0.32
C TYR A 65 -9.91 5.58 -1.14
N TYR A 66 -10.88 4.85 -1.67
CA TYR A 66 -10.82 4.35 -3.04
C TYR A 66 -11.41 5.36 -4.03
N ARG A 67 -12.59 5.96 -3.75
CA ARG A 67 -13.25 6.97 -4.62
C ARG A 67 -13.22 6.59 -6.12
N LEU A 68 -13.55 5.34 -6.43
CA LEU A 68 -13.37 4.75 -7.77
C LEU A 68 -14.04 5.57 -8.88
N LEU A 69 -15.30 5.96 -8.70
CA LEU A 69 -16.04 6.72 -9.71
C LEU A 69 -15.40 8.07 -10.02
N GLU A 70 -14.92 8.77 -9.00
CA GLU A 70 -14.25 10.06 -9.20
C GLU A 70 -12.95 9.90 -9.99
N LEU A 71 -12.17 8.85 -9.71
CA LEU A 71 -10.96 8.56 -10.47
C LEU A 71 -11.29 8.21 -11.94
N GLU A 72 -12.29 7.36 -12.16
CA GLU A 72 -12.72 6.97 -13.50
C GLU A 72 -13.23 8.18 -14.30
N GLU A 73 -14.04 9.04 -13.68
CA GLU A 73 -14.53 10.29 -14.29
C GLU A 73 -13.37 11.23 -14.60
N LEU A 74 -12.45 11.43 -13.65
CA LEU A 74 -11.30 12.31 -13.83
C LEU A 74 -10.43 11.87 -15.01
N ILE A 75 -10.08 10.57 -15.09
CA ILE A 75 -9.32 10.04 -16.22
C ILE A 75 -10.10 10.22 -17.52
N LYS A 76 -11.40 9.88 -17.52
CA LYS A 76 -12.24 9.99 -18.72
C LYS A 76 -12.33 11.42 -19.24
N PHE A 77 -12.60 12.39 -18.37
CA PHE A 77 -12.68 13.81 -18.75
C PHE A 77 -11.31 14.38 -19.15
N GLY A 78 -10.23 13.89 -18.54
CA GLY A 78 -8.86 14.24 -18.90
C GLY A 78 -8.35 13.56 -20.17
N ASN A 79 -9.17 12.73 -20.84
CA ASN A 79 -8.78 11.89 -21.97
C ASN A 79 -7.53 11.03 -21.67
N GLY A 80 -7.49 10.49 -20.45
CA GLY A 80 -6.42 9.67 -19.93
C GLY A 80 -6.51 8.21 -20.36
N TRP A 81 -5.56 7.42 -19.88
CA TRP A 81 -5.41 6.01 -20.21
C TRP A 81 -5.71 5.09 -19.02
N LEU A 82 -6.52 4.06 -19.25
CA LEU A 82 -6.66 2.90 -18.38
C LEU A 82 -6.54 1.62 -19.22
N PRO A 83 -6.16 0.48 -18.61
CA PRO A 83 -6.20 -0.80 -19.31
C PRO A 83 -7.59 -1.10 -19.86
N ASN A 84 -7.66 -1.68 -21.05
CA ASN A 84 -8.93 -1.96 -21.75
C ASN A 84 -9.90 -2.84 -20.94
N TYR A 85 -9.37 -3.70 -20.07
CA TYR A 85 -10.16 -4.57 -19.19
C TYR A 85 -10.71 -3.86 -17.95
N TRP A 86 -10.28 -2.63 -17.66
CA TRP A 86 -10.71 -1.88 -16.48
C TRP A 86 -12.23 -1.70 -16.47
N ASN A 87 -12.77 -1.07 -17.52
CA ASN A 87 -14.19 -0.77 -17.61
C ASN A 87 -15.05 -2.04 -17.63
N SER A 88 -14.59 -3.11 -18.31
CA SER A 88 -15.32 -4.37 -18.31
C SER A 88 -15.43 -4.99 -16.92
N TYR A 89 -14.41 -4.80 -16.08
CA TYR A 89 -14.41 -5.27 -14.71
C TYR A 89 -15.30 -4.41 -13.79
N THR A 90 -15.26 -3.08 -13.94
CA THR A 90 -15.92 -2.16 -13.01
C THR A 90 -17.40 -1.90 -13.29
N SER A 91 -17.87 -2.11 -14.53
CA SER A 91 -19.22 -1.69 -14.96
C SER A 91 -20.38 -2.35 -14.20
N ASN A 92 -20.27 -3.62 -13.82
CA ASN A 92 -21.39 -4.42 -13.29
C ASN A 92 -21.23 -4.87 -11.84
N ILE A 93 -20.26 -4.30 -11.12
CA ILE A 93 -19.97 -4.63 -9.72
C ILE A 93 -20.18 -3.37 -8.89
N GLU A 94 -20.74 -3.51 -7.70
CA GLU A 94 -20.94 -2.38 -6.78
C GLU A 94 -19.97 -2.41 -5.60
N VAL A 95 -19.64 -3.61 -5.13
CA VAL A 95 -18.73 -3.84 -4.00
C VAL A 95 -17.48 -4.52 -4.52
N PHE A 96 -16.35 -3.89 -4.30
CA PHE A 96 -15.05 -4.37 -4.74
C PHE A 96 -14.22 -4.83 -3.56
N GLU A 97 -13.37 -5.82 -3.83
CA GLU A 97 -12.25 -6.17 -2.96
C GLU A 97 -11.00 -5.41 -3.40
N ALA A 98 -10.20 -5.00 -2.44
CA ALA A 98 -8.86 -4.48 -2.59
C ALA A 98 -7.95 -5.18 -1.57
N ALA A 99 -6.64 -5.08 -1.78
CA ALA A 99 -5.65 -5.71 -0.90
C ALA A 99 -4.81 -4.66 -0.18
N CYS A 100 -4.92 -4.58 1.14
CA CYS A 100 -4.02 -3.76 1.94
C CYS A 100 -2.58 -4.26 1.73
N CYS A 101 -1.69 -3.40 1.24
CA CYS A 101 -0.32 -3.76 0.83
C CYS A 101 0.74 -3.44 1.89
N GLY A 102 0.36 -3.35 3.17
CA GLY A 102 1.32 -3.17 4.28
C GLY A 102 2.40 -4.25 4.30
N ILE A 103 2.04 -5.46 3.88
CA ILE A 103 2.94 -6.50 3.43
C ILE A 103 2.48 -6.91 2.02
N PHE A 104 3.41 -7.08 1.09
CA PHE A 104 3.12 -7.49 -0.29
C PHE A 104 4.30 -8.28 -0.89
N GLY A 105 4.05 -9.16 -1.85
CA GLY A 105 5.09 -9.90 -2.55
C GLY A 105 4.59 -11.26 -3.00
N GLY A 106 5.49 -12.23 -3.09
CA GLY A 106 5.16 -13.61 -3.39
C GLY A 106 6.14 -14.27 -4.34
N ASN A 107 5.74 -15.44 -4.84
CA ASN A 107 6.57 -16.31 -5.68
C ASN A 107 6.26 -16.18 -7.18
N ASP A 108 5.13 -15.60 -7.57
CA ASP A 108 4.76 -15.36 -8.97
C ASP A 108 5.24 -13.99 -9.46
N ILE A 109 6.55 -13.91 -9.68
CA ILE A 109 7.24 -12.69 -10.12
C ILE A 109 6.71 -12.15 -11.45
N ASN A 110 6.26 -13.02 -12.35
CA ASN A 110 5.70 -12.58 -13.64
C ASN A 110 4.38 -11.81 -13.44
N SER A 111 3.47 -12.35 -12.63
CA SER A 111 2.21 -11.65 -12.32
C SER A 111 2.48 -10.33 -11.60
N ILE A 112 3.38 -10.33 -10.61
CA ILE A 112 3.72 -9.13 -9.83
C ILE A 112 4.38 -8.05 -10.70
N ASN A 113 5.32 -8.42 -11.57
CA ASN A 113 5.97 -7.49 -12.50
C ASN A 113 4.97 -6.91 -13.50
N ASN A 114 4.08 -7.73 -14.06
CA ASN A 114 3.07 -7.25 -15.01
C ASN A 114 2.06 -6.29 -14.35
N TYR A 115 1.59 -6.64 -13.14
CA TYR A 115 0.73 -5.76 -12.34
C TYR A 115 1.42 -4.42 -12.08
N SER A 116 2.61 -4.45 -11.48
CA SER A 116 3.31 -3.24 -11.03
C SER A 116 3.73 -2.36 -12.19
N THR A 117 4.20 -2.94 -13.30
CA THR A 117 4.49 -2.20 -14.55
C THR A 117 3.23 -1.52 -15.09
N THR A 118 2.10 -2.20 -15.08
CA THR A 118 0.83 -1.61 -15.55
C THR A 118 0.34 -0.51 -14.60
N ALA A 119 0.49 -0.71 -13.30
CA ALA A 119 0.15 0.28 -12.28
C ALA A 119 0.98 1.56 -12.44
N ILE A 120 2.31 1.43 -12.65
CA ILE A 120 3.19 2.56 -12.97
C ILE A 120 2.71 3.26 -14.23
N LYS A 121 2.33 2.51 -15.28
CA LYS A 121 1.81 3.09 -16.51
C LYS A 121 0.51 3.89 -16.29
N ILE A 122 -0.40 3.42 -15.43
CA ILE A 122 -1.59 4.20 -15.03
C ILE A 122 -1.18 5.52 -14.39
N ILE A 123 -0.11 5.55 -13.59
CA ILE A 123 0.36 6.79 -12.99
C ILE A 123 1.00 7.70 -14.05
N THR A 124 1.90 7.17 -14.88
CA THR A 124 2.71 7.99 -15.80
C THR A 124 1.93 8.52 -17.00
N GLU A 125 1.06 7.72 -17.60
CA GLU A 125 0.25 8.15 -18.77
C GLU A 125 -0.80 9.21 -18.41
N ASN A 126 -1.21 9.24 -17.13
CA ASN A 126 -2.20 10.18 -16.63
C ASN A 126 -1.57 11.33 -15.82
N LYS A 127 -0.24 11.53 -15.89
CA LYS A 127 0.50 12.51 -15.07
C LYS A 127 -0.16 13.90 -15.02
N ASN A 128 -0.48 14.46 -16.19
CA ASN A 128 -1.07 15.81 -16.28
C ASN A 128 -2.47 15.89 -15.65
N ILE A 129 -3.20 14.77 -15.61
CA ILE A 129 -4.52 14.68 -14.98
C ILE A 129 -4.35 14.69 -13.46
N TRP A 130 -3.38 13.91 -12.95
CA TRP A 130 -3.07 13.84 -11.52
C TRP A 130 -2.57 15.15 -10.94
N ASP A 131 -1.75 15.88 -11.69
CA ASP A 131 -1.15 17.13 -11.21
C ASP A 131 -2.22 18.20 -10.86
N ASN A 132 -3.40 18.10 -11.50
CA ASN A 132 -4.55 18.98 -11.25
C ASN A 132 -5.56 18.41 -10.23
N TRP A 133 -5.33 17.20 -9.71
CA TRP A 133 -6.21 16.54 -8.76
C TRP A 133 -5.65 16.57 -7.33
N ASN A 134 -6.51 16.96 -6.39
CA ASN A 134 -6.14 17.01 -4.98
C ASN A 134 -6.34 15.67 -4.25
N GLY A 135 -6.98 14.67 -4.87
CA GLY A 135 -7.27 13.36 -4.28
C GLY A 135 -6.13 12.34 -4.28
N ASN A 136 -4.87 12.80 -4.26
CA ASN A 136 -3.69 11.94 -4.47
C ASN A 136 -3.60 10.72 -3.54
N ALA A 137 -4.00 10.86 -2.27
CA ALA A 137 -4.03 9.72 -1.35
C ALA A 137 -4.95 8.59 -1.85
N CYS A 138 -6.08 8.95 -2.46
CA CYS A 138 -7.02 7.98 -3.02
C CYS A 138 -6.48 7.32 -4.28
N GLY A 139 -5.79 8.09 -5.14
CA GLY A 139 -5.08 7.55 -6.31
C GLY A 139 -4.06 6.49 -5.93
N ASN A 140 -3.24 6.73 -4.89
CA ASN A 140 -2.24 5.76 -4.43
C ASN A 140 -2.89 4.44 -3.98
N VAL A 141 -3.89 4.53 -3.11
CA VAL A 141 -4.59 3.34 -2.59
C VAL A 141 -5.30 2.58 -3.72
N LEU A 142 -5.96 3.28 -4.62
CA LEU A 142 -6.68 2.64 -5.72
C LEU A 142 -5.71 1.95 -6.70
N VAL A 143 -4.64 2.64 -7.12
CA VAL A 143 -3.66 2.08 -8.08
C VAL A 143 -2.79 0.99 -7.47
N GLU A 144 -2.44 1.08 -6.19
CA GLU A 144 -1.66 0.02 -5.53
C GLU A 144 -2.57 -1.17 -5.18
N GLN A 145 -3.68 -0.94 -4.49
CA GLN A 145 -4.40 -1.98 -3.76
C GLN A 145 -5.61 -2.53 -4.52
N PHE A 146 -6.45 -1.66 -5.07
CA PHE A 146 -7.61 -2.11 -5.85
C PHE A 146 -7.18 -2.67 -7.21
N PHE A 147 -6.31 -1.95 -7.92
CA PHE A 147 -5.87 -2.39 -9.24
C PHE A 147 -5.12 -3.72 -9.20
N LEU A 148 -4.41 -4.06 -8.11
CA LEU A 148 -3.85 -5.38 -7.90
C LEU A 148 -4.93 -6.48 -8.02
N ILE A 149 -6.03 -6.34 -7.27
CA ILE A 149 -7.13 -7.31 -7.29
C ILE A 149 -7.81 -7.35 -8.65
N LEU A 150 -8.04 -6.19 -9.27
CA LEU A 150 -8.60 -6.12 -10.62
C LEU A 150 -7.71 -6.86 -11.63
N PHE A 151 -6.40 -6.59 -11.61
CA PHE A 151 -5.42 -7.21 -12.51
C PHE A 151 -5.41 -8.73 -12.35
N LEU A 152 -5.28 -9.22 -11.12
CA LEU A 152 -5.24 -10.65 -10.79
C LEU A 152 -6.52 -11.38 -11.25
N ASN A 153 -7.69 -10.79 -11.00
CA ASN A 153 -8.96 -11.35 -11.45
C ASN A 153 -9.07 -11.45 -12.98
N VAL A 154 -8.61 -10.42 -13.70
CA VAL A 154 -8.62 -10.42 -15.18
C VAL A 154 -7.66 -11.45 -15.76
N GLN A 155 -6.53 -11.71 -15.10
CA GLN A 155 -5.61 -12.79 -15.49
C GLN A 155 -6.15 -14.20 -15.14
N GLY A 156 -7.32 -14.31 -14.50
CA GLY A 156 -7.86 -15.57 -14.01
C GLY A 156 -7.10 -16.14 -12.81
N ASN A 157 -6.19 -15.37 -12.21
CA ASN A 157 -5.35 -15.78 -11.09
C ASN A 157 -5.91 -15.20 -9.79
N LYS A 158 -6.70 -15.97 -9.04
CA LYS A 158 -7.29 -15.54 -7.76
C LYS A 158 -6.44 -15.89 -6.53
N ASN A 159 -5.20 -16.36 -6.72
CA ASN A 159 -4.40 -16.95 -5.65
C ASN A 159 -3.63 -15.90 -4.84
N ILE A 160 -4.33 -14.87 -4.36
CA ILE A 160 -3.78 -13.96 -3.36
C ILE A 160 -4.04 -14.52 -1.96
N GLU A 161 -2.97 -14.71 -1.20
CA GLU A 161 -3.04 -15.15 0.20
C GLU A 161 -2.95 -13.95 1.14
N TYR A 162 -3.84 -13.87 2.12
CA TYR A 162 -3.83 -12.78 3.09
C TYR A 162 -3.21 -13.19 4.43
N LEU A 163 -2.33 -12.35 4.97
CA LEU A 163 -1.78 -12.55 6.32
C LEU A 163 -2.90 -12.60 7.37
N PHE A 164 -3.88 -11.69 7.26
CA PHE A 164 -5.07 -11.65 8.10
C PHE A 164 -6.33 -11.91 7.30
N ASP A 165 -7.15 -12.83 7.82
CA ASP A 165 -8.49 -13.05 7.31
C ASP A 165 -9.44 -11.88 7.69
N LYS A 166 -10.64 -11.91 7.11
CA LYS A 166 -11.69 -10.88 7.28
C LYS A 166 -12.13 -10.66 8.74
N THR A 167 -11.85 -11.60 9.65
CA THR A 167 -12.33 -11.58 11.04
C THR A 167 -11.30 -11.03 12.02
N LYS A 168 -10.03 -10.95 11.62
CA LYS A 168 -8.95 -10.42 12.44
C LYS A 168 -8.71 -8.96 12.07
N ASN A 169 -8.98 -8.05 13.01
CA ASN A 169 -8.60 -6.65 12.85
C ASN A 169 -7.08 -6.51 13.05
N PRO A 170 -6.29 -6.31 11.98
CA PRO A 170 -4.83 -6.21 12.09
C PRO A 170 -4.37 -4.93 12.80
N PHE A 171 -5.29 -4.01 13.08
CA PHE A 171 -5.06 -2.71 13.69
C PHE A 171 -5.47 -2.65 15.16
N SER A 172 -6.00 -3.75 15.73
CA SER A 172 -6.37 -3.80 17.15
C SER A 172 -5.17 -4.23 18.00
N PRO A 173 -4.72 -3.40 18.97
CA PRO A 173 -3.68 -3.79 19.93
C PRO A 173 -4.13 -4.92 20.88
N ASN A 174 -5.44 -5.20 20.93
CA ASN A 174 -6.04 -6.30 21.69
C ASN A 174 -6.36 -7.53 20.82
N SER A 175 -6.15 -7.45 19.49
CA SER A 175 -6.10 -8.69 18.72
C SER A 175 -4.89 -9.46 19.21
N SER A 176 -5.05 -10.75 19.50
CA SER A 176 -4.00 -11.65 19.99
C SER A 176 -2.81 -11.85 19.03
N ASN A 177 -2.63 -10.98 18.04
CA ASN A 177 -1.55 -11.02 17.07
C ASN A 177 -0.35 -10.26 17.61
N THR A 178 0.47 -10.99 18.35
CA THR A 178 1.77 -10.52 18.86
C THR A 178 2.86 -10.50 17.80
N THR A 179 2.55 -10.82 16.53
CA THR A 179 3.53 -11.12 15.48
C THR A 179 3.70 -10.03 14.42
N TYR A 180 2.76 -9.08 14.31
CA TYR A 180 2.78 -8.04 13.28
C TYR A 180 2.05 -6.77 13.76
N THR A 181 2.53 -5.61 13.36
CA THR A 181 1.89 -4.32 13.64
C THR A 181 2.07 -3.38 12.47
N HIS A 182 0.97 -2.87 11.93
CA HIS A 182 0.99 -1.83 10.91
C HIS A 182 0.48 -0.52 11.51
N LEU A 183 1.34 0.50 11.55
CA LEU A 183 0.99 1.83 12.01
C LEU A 183 0.23 2.61 10.92
N ILE A 184 -0.86 2.07 10.37
CA ILE A 184 -1.63 2.78 9.32
C ILE A 184 -2.58 3.85 9.90
N ALA A 185 -2.74 4.96 9.19
CA ALA A 185 -3.73 6.01 9.50
C ALA A 185 -3.74 6.42 10.99
N ASN A 186 -4.91 6.38 11.64
CA ASN A 186 -5.09 6.81 13.03
C ASN A 186 -4.41 5.89 14.06
N SER A 187 -3.97 4.68 13.68
CA SER A 187 -3.23 3.81 14.59
C SER A 187 -1.89 4.42 15.02
N LYS A 188 -1.31 5.33 14.21
CA LYS A 188 -0.12 6.12 14.56
C LYS A 188 -0.30 6.92 15.84
N ASN A 189 -1.53 7.27 16.21
CA ASN A 189 -1.86 8.05 17.41
C ASN A 189 -2.22 7.17 18.62
N ASN A 190 -2.19 5.85 18.49
CA ASN A 190 -2.49 4.95 19.60
C ASN A 190 -1.29 4.82 20.54
N ILE A 191 -1.42 5.35 21.76
CA ILE A 191 -0.34 5.37 22.75
C ILE A 191 0.15 3.99 23.18
N GLN A 192 -0.72 2.97 23.16
CA GLN A 192 -0.32 1.59 23.48
C GLN A 192 0.57 1.03 22.38
N VAL A 193 0.20 1.26 21.13
CA VAL A 193 0.98 0.85 19.96
C VAL A 193 2.32 1.59 19.90
N GLN A 194 2.33 2.90 20.14
CA GLN A 194 3.56 3.69 20.23
C GLN A 194 4.52 3.15 21.30
N ARG A 195 4.01 2.85 22.50
CA ARG A 195 4.83 2.26 23.60
C ARG A 195 5.36 0.88 23.26
N LEU A 196 4.60 0.05 22.54
CA LEU A 196 5.06 -1.25 22.08
C LEU A 196 6.24 -1.11 21.11
N VAL A 197 6.12 -0.24 20.11
CA VAL A 197 7.19 0.05 19.15
C VAL A 197 8.42 0.64 19.84
N GLU A 198 8.23 1.61 20.75
CA GLU A 198 9.32 2.19 21.54
C GLU A 198 10.07 1.12 22.35
N LYS A 199 9.33 0.29 23.09
CA LYS A 199 9.92 -0.80 23.89
C LYS A 199 10.68 -1.78 23.01
N PHE A 200 10.18 -2.09 21.82
CA PHE A 200 10.89 -2.97 20.89
C PHE A 200 12.21 -2.36 20.42
N ILE A 201 12.18 -1.10 19.94
CA ILE A 201 13.38 -0.40 19.46
C ILE A 201 14.44 -0.34 20.56
N LEU A 202 14.03 -0.06 21.81
CA LEU A 202 14.94 -0.01 22.95
C LEU A 202 15.60 -1.36 23.27
N ASN A 203 14.89 -2.46 23.06
CA ASN A 203 15.37 -3.80 23.42
C ASN A 203 16.13 -4.52 22.29
N HIS A 204 15.80 -4.26 21.02
CA HIS A 204 16.30 -5.04 19.88
C HIS A 204 17.05 -4.20 18.84
N CYS A 205 16.91 -2.87 18.87
CA CYS A 205 17.49 -1.96 17.87
C CYS A 205 18.31 -0.86 18.54
N ILE A 206 18.99 -1.19 19.64
CA ILE A 206 19.62 -0.20 20.54
C ILE A 206 20.68 0.64 19.80
N GLU A 207 21.35 0.08 18.78
CA GLU A 207 22.32 0.79 17.94
C GLU A 207 21.70 1.94 17.11
N PHE A 208 20.38 1.93 16.88
CA PHE A 208 19.69 2.96 16.11
C PHE A 208 19.21 4.13 16.97
N ILE A 209 19.17 3.98 18.30
CA ILE A 209 18.74 5.03 19.25
C ILE A 209 19.48 6.36 19.08
N PRO A 210 20.82 6.40 18.87
CA PRO A 210 21.53 7.67 18.66
C PRO A 210 21.04 8.44 17.43
N ARG A 211 20.62 7.72 16.36
CA ARG A 211 20.04 8.34 15.15
C ARG A 211 18.64 8.86 15.44
N THR A 212 17.83 8.10 16.17
CA THR A 212 16.48 8.50 16.56
C THR A 212 16.48 9.73 17.48
N ARG A 213 17.41 9.81 18.44
CA ARG A 213 17.57 11.01 19.30
C ARG A 213 17.94 12.24 18.49
N LYS A 214 18.90 12.13 17.56
CA LYS A 214 19.26 13.25 16.66
C LYS A 214 18.08 13.70 15.81
N ALA A 215 17.27 12.77 15.29
CA ALA A 215 16.07 13.09 14.52
C ALA A 215 15.01 13.81 15.37
N ILE A 216 14.76 13.34 16.60
CA ILE A 216 13.83 13.98 17.54
C ILE A 216 14.30 15.39 17.93
N GLU A 217 15.60 15.56 18.23
CA GLU A 217 16.19 16.87 18.53
C GLU A 217 16.10 17.84 17.34
N ALA A 218 16.28 17.35 16.11
CA ALA A 218 16.14 18.16 14.90
C ALA A 218 14.68 18.62 14.68
N ILE A 219 13.71 17.71 14.83
CA ILE A 219 12.27 18.02 14.72
C ILE A 219 11.84 19.03 15.79
N ASN A 220 12.33 18.90 17.03
CA ASN A 220 12.02 19.83 18.11
C ASN A 220 12.65 21.20 17.88
N LYS A 221 13.84 21.28 17.28
CA LYS A 221 14.46 22.56 16.88
C LYS A 221 13.66 23.25 15.77
N GLU A 222 13.23 22.53 14.73
CA GLU A 222 12.44 23.11 13.64
C GLU A 222 11.10 23.70 14.12
N LYS A 223 10.45 23.08 15.12
CA LYS A 223 9.24 23.62 15.75
C LYS A 223 9.49 24.92 16.53
N CYS A 224 10.66 25.07 17.16
CA CYS A 224 11.02 26.30 17.86
C CYS A 224 11.40 27.47 16.93
N TYR A 225 11.63 27.23 15.63
CA TYR A 225 11.91 28.30 14.65
C TYR A 225 10.67 28.76 13.88
N GLN A 226 9.50 28.17 14.14
CA GLN A 226 8.20 28.57 13.55
C GLN A 226 7.29 29.31 14.54
N GLU A 227 7.80 29.67 15.72
CA GLU A 227 7.21 30.61 16.69
C GLU A 227 7.98 31.94 16.68
#